data_AF-A0AAW8IJC8-F1
#
_entry.id   AF-A0AAW8IJC8-F1
#
_cell.length_a   1.000
_cell.length_b   1.000
_cell.length_c   1.000
_cell.angle_alpha   90.00
_cell.angle_beta   90.00
_cell.angle_gamma   90.00
#
_symmetry.space_group_name_H-M   'P 1'
#
loop_
_entity.id
_entity.type
_entity.pdbx_description
1 polymer ?
#
loop_
_entity_poly.entity_id
_entity_poly.type
_entity_poly.pdbx_seq_one_letter_code
_entity_poly.pdbx_strand_id
1 'polypeptide(L)'
;MSKNETGHVKNIANANLLCTHIAELGAKYNPSNPKLLLTNLKDMYNTAFAHQETVNNSIAPYSLAVDNREKLFAPVSKKITKLRKMYKTTEGVTMAQLEDFMTIARKLKGIKKNNSAVADPQQENIKISISQMSYDQRTNNYEVLISLLQNTPNYLPNEIEYQVPTLQQEKVQMLQATQTVADSFIPLNAARTVRNNTVYNSEDNLVDTFNKAKDYMFTILDGSSLQYKTISKIKFKKA
;
A
#
# COMPACT_ATOMS: atom_id res chain seq x y z
N MET A 1 -18.02 6.78 24.99
CA MET A 1 -17.27 5.75 24.25
C MET A 1 -18.14 5.20 23.13
N SER A 2 -17.63 5.16 21.89
CA SER A 2 -18.34 4.57 20.74
C SER A 2 -18.65 3.09 21.02
N LYS A 3 -19.90 2.68 20.77
CA LYS A 3 -20.39 1.32 21.08
C LYS A 3 -19.92 0.25 20.07
N ASN A 4 -19.42 0.67 18.90
CA ASN A 4 -19.14 -0.21 17.76
C ASN A 4 -17.71 -0.11 17.21
N GLU A 5 -16.84 0.66 17.87
CA GLU A 5 -15.44 0.75 17.46
C GLU A 5 -14.74 -0.60 17.70
N THR A 6 -14.15 -1.17 16.65
CA THR A 6 -13.41 -2.44 16.66
C THR A 6 -12.06 -2.27 15.94
N GLY A 7 -11.15 -3.23 16.12
CA GLY A 7 -9.87 -3.26 15.40
C GLY A 7 -8.65 -3.21 16.33
N HIS A 8 -7.47 -3.14 15.71
CA HIS A 8 -6.17 -3.28 16.39
C HIS A 8 -5.98 -2.23 17.50
N VAL A 9 -6.18 -0.96 17.16
CA VAL A 9 -6.05 0.17 18.10
C VAL A 9 -7.03 0.02 19.25
N LYS A 10 -8.26 -0.46 18.98
CA LYS A 10 -9.26 -0.66 20.02
C LYS A 10 -8.90 -1.78 20.98
N ASN A 11 -8.40 -2.91 20.48
CA ASN A 11 -7.92 -4.00 21.33
C ASN A 11 -6.76 -3.52 22.22
N ILE A 12 -5.81 -2.77 21.67
CA ILE A 12 -4.67 -2.22 22.42
C ILE A 12 -5.15 -1.23 23.50
N ALA A 13 -6.08 -0.33 23.18
CA ALA A 13 -6.66 0.60 24.16
C ALA A 13 -7.44 -0.13 25.27
N ASN A 14 -8.20 -1.16 24.90
CA ASN A 14 -8.93 -2.00 25.85
C ASN A 14 -7.99 -2.81 26.75
N ALA A 15 -6.80 -3.19 26.27
CA ALA A 15 -5.79 -3.86 27.08
C ALA A 15 -5.30 -2.96 28.21
N ASN A 16 -4.98 -1.70 27.91
CA ASN A 16 -4.62 -0.74 28.96
C ASN A 16 -5.78 -0.53 29.96
N LEU A 17 -7.01 -0.37 29.45
CA LEU A 17 -8.19 -0.21 30.30
C LEU A 17 -8.40 -1.40 31.25
N LEU A 18 -8.21 -2.63 30.75
CA LEU A 18 -8.30 -3.81 31.61
C LEU A 18 -7.17 -3.84 32.65
N CYS A 19 -5.95 -3.46 32.28
CA CYS A 19 -4.83 -3.35 33.24
C CYS A 19 -5.14 -2.36 34.36
N THR A 20 -5.80 -1.23 34.07
CA THR A 20 -6.26 -0.29 35.10
C THR A 20 -7.26 -0.93 36.06
N HIS A 21 -8.25 -1.66 35.55
CA HIS A 21 -9.20 -2.37 36.42
C HIS A 21 -8.54 -3.50 37.23
N ILE A 22 -7.56 -4.20 36.67
CA ILE A 22 -6.79 -5.21 37.41
C ILE A 22 -6.00 -4.55 38.53
N ALA A 23 -5.40 -3.38 38.28
CA ALA A 23 -4.69 -2.61 39.32
C ALA A 23 -5.62 -2.17 40.46
N GLU A 24 -6.85 -1.74 40.15
CA GLU A 24 -7.87 -1.39 41.15
C GLU A 24 -8.25 -2.55 42.08
N LEU A 25 -8.18 -3.81 41.59
CA LEU A 25 -8.46 -4.99 42.40
C LEU A 25 -7.36 -5.32 43.41
N GLY A 26 -6.13 -4.83 43.20
CA GLY A 26 -4.98 -5.10 44.05
C GLY A 26 -4.78 -6.59 44.31
N ALA A 27 -4.60 -6.96 45.59
CA ALA A 27 -4.33 -8.34 46.01
C ALA A 27 -5.46 -9.34 45.70
N LYS A 28 -6.69 -8.87 45.40
CA LYS A 28 -7.79 -9.78 44.97
C LYS A 28 -7.51 -10.40 43.60
N TYR A 29 -6.69 -9.75 42.78
CA TYR A 29 -6.25 -10.30 41.51
C TYR A 29 -4.95 -11.07 41.71
N ASN A 30 -5.03 -12.40 41.81
CA ASN A 30 -3.90 -13.28 42.09
C ASN A 30 -3.94 -14.56 41.23
N PRO A 31 -3.77 -14.45 39.90
CA PRO A 31 -3.84 -15.61 39.02
C PRO A 31 -2.61 -16.52 39.20
N SER A 32 -2.82 -17.83 39.19
CA SER A 32 -1.73 -18.82 39.19
C SER A 32 -1.00 -18.91 37.84
N ASN A 33 -1.67 -18.50 36.75
CA ASN A 33 -1.06 -18.43 35.42
C ASN A 33 -0.14 -17.19 35.32
N PRO A 34 1.19 -17.36 35.16
CA PRO A 34 2.12 -16.23 35.10
C PRO A 34 1.81 -15.24 33.98
N LYS A 35 1.25 -15.71 32.85
CA LYS A 35 0.89 -14.84 31.71
C LYS A 35 -0.19 -13.82 32.04
N LEU A 36 -1.01 -14.09 33.06
CA LEU A 36 -2.08 -13.20 33.49
C LEU A 36 -1.63 -12.21 34.58
N LEU A 37 -0.39 -12.30 35.08
CA LEU A 37 0.11 -11.33 36.05
C LEU A 37 0.07 -9.91 35.45
N LEU A 38 -0.32 -8.92 36.27
CA LEU A 38 -0.48 -7.53 35.82
C LEU A 38 0.77 -6.98 35.15
N THR A 39 1.97 -7.33 35.64
CA THR A 39 3.25 -6.94 35.02
C THR A 39 3.34 -7.45 33.58
N ASN A 40 3.10 -8.74 33.35
CA ASN A 40 3.17 -9.35 32.03
C ASN A 40 2.09 -8.82 31.08
N LEU A 41 0.88 -8.54 31.59
CA LEU A 41 -0.18 -7.90 30.81
C LEU A 41 0.20 -6.48 30.38
N LYS A 42 0.82 -5.69 31.27
CA LYS A 42 1.34 -4.35 30.95
C LYS A 42 2.45 -4.41 29.91
N ASP A 43 3.37 -5.36 30.03
CA ASP A 43 4.45 -5.55 29.06
C ASP A 43 3.91 -5.91 27.66
N MET A 44 2.90 -6.79 27.62
CA MET A 44 2.20 -7.14 26.38
C MET A 44 1.47 -5.94 25.76
N TYR A 45 0.81 -5.11 26.59
CA TYR A 45 0.20 -3.86 26.13
C TYR A 45 1.23 -2.89 25.56
N ASN A 46 2.33 -2.62 26.28
CA ASN A 46 3.39 -1.71 25.85
C ASN A 46 4.02 -2.17 24.54
N THR A 47 4.28 -3.47 24.40
CA THR A 47 4.80 -4.08 23.17
C THR A 47 3.83 -3.90 22.01
N ALA A 48 2.54 -4.19 22.19
CA ALA A 48 1.54 -4.03 21.15
C ALA A 48 1.35 -2.56 20.75
N PHE A 49 1.42 -1.63 21.70
CA PHE A 49 1.38 -0.19 21.46
C PHE A 49 2.57 0.27 20.60
N ALA A 50 3.80 -0.11 20.97
CA ALA A 50 5.00 0.21 20.19
C ALA A 50 4.97 -0.37 18.76
N HIS A 51 4.47 -1.60 18.60
CA HIS A 51 4.28 -2.20 17.28
C HIS A 51 3.23 -1.43 16.45
N GLN A 52 2.17 -0.93 17.07
CA GLN A 52 1.18 -0.09 16.39
C GLN A 52 1.75 1.29 16.02
N GLU A 53 2.58 1.91 16.85
CA GLU A 53 3.32 3.13 16.49
C GLU A 53 4.25 2.91 15.30
N THR A 54 4.96 1.78 15.27
CA THR A 54 5.83 1.42 14.14
C THR A 54 5.04 1.34 12.84
N VAL A 55 3.83 0.78 12.87
CA VAL A 55 2.92 0.79 11.70
C VAL A 55 2.54 2.22 11.34
N ASN A 56 2.11 3.05 12.29
CA ASN A 56 1.70 4.43 12.05
C ASN A 56 2.82 5.25 11.39
N ASN A 57 4.04 5.12 11.90
CA ASN A 57 5.22 5.81 11.38
C ASN A 57 5.61 5.35 9.97
N SER A 58 5.26 4.11 9.60
CA SER A 58 5.55 3.55 8.27
C SER A 58 4.49 3.89 7.21
N ILE A 59 3.31 4.37 7.60
CA ILE A 59 2.23 4.71 6.65
C ILE A 59 2.60 5.93 5.82
N ALA A 60 3.07 7.00 6.45
CA ALA A 60 3.33 8.27 5.77
C ALA A 60 4.43 8.16 4.69
N PRO A 61 5.60 7.52 4.95
CA PRO A 61 6.61 7.31 3.91
C PRO A 61 6.07 6.55 2.68
N TYR A 62 5.29 5.49 2.90
CA TYR A 62 4.68 4.74 1.81
C TYR A 62 3.66 5.57 1.03
N SER A 63 2.78 6.31 1.72
CA SER A 63 1.79 7.18 1.08
C SER A 63 2.44 8.24 0.20
N LEU A 64 3.45 8.94 0.74
CA LEU A 64 4.18 9.97 0.01
C LEU A 64 4.92 9.40 -1.21
N ALA A 65 5.47 8.19 -1.11
CA ALA A 65 6.09 7.51 -2.24
C ALA A 65 5.08 7.19 -3.34
N VAL A 66 3.88 6.70 -2.96
CA VAL A 66 2.78 6.42 -3.90
C VAL A 66 2.34 7.71 -4.60
N ASP A 67 2.09 8.78 -3.84
CA ASP A 67 1.66 10.08 -4.36
C ASP A 67 2.67 10.66 -5.35
N ASN A 68 3.97 10.58 -5.02
CA ASN A 68 5.03 11.06 -5.89
C ASN A 68 5.09 10.27 -7.21
N ARG A 69 4.98 8.93 -7.14
CA ARG A 69 4.96 8.09 -8.33
C ARG A 69 3.73 8.38 -9.21
N GLU A 70 2.55 8.52 -8.60
CA GLU A 70 1.34 8.88 -9.35
C GLU A 70 1.47 10.23 -10.05
N LYS A 71 1.96 11.24 -9.32
CA LYS A 71 2.23 12.59 -9.86
C LYS A 71 3.18 12.56 -11.04
N LEU A 72 4.24 11.75 -10.97
CA LEU A 72 5.23 11.64 -12.05
C LEU A 72 4.66 10.99 -13.32
N PHE A 73 3.79 9.98 -13.18
CA PHE A 73 3.24 9.23 -14.30
C PHE A 73 1.96 9.84 -14.91
N ALA A 74 1.26 10.71 -14.17
CA ALA A 74 0.07 11.41 -14.62
C ALA A 74 0.26 12.22 -15.93
N PRO A 75 1.32 13.04 -16.10
CA PRO A 75 1.49 13.86 -17.30
C PRO A 75 1.98 13.10 -18.54
N VAL A 76 2.51 11.88 -18.37
CA VAL A 76 3.18 11.12 -19.46
C VAL A 76 2.31 10.99 -20.71
N SER A 77 1.03 10.63 -20.57
CA SER A 77 0.13 10.47 -21.73
C SER A 77 -0.06 11.76 -22.55
N LYS A 78 -0.10 12.90 -21.86
CA LYS A 78 -0.18 14.23 -22.48
C LYS A 78 1.15 14.57 -23.16
N LYS A 79 2.27 14.30 -22.48
CA LYS A 79 3.62 14.52 -23.03
C LYS A 79 3.86 13.71 -24.30
N ILE A 80 3.53 12.41 -24.29
CA ILE A 80 3.64 11.53 -25.48
C ILE A 80 2.83 12.07 -26.68
N THR A 81 1.66 12.67 -26.41
CA THR A 81 0.84 13.26 -27.48
C THR A 81 1.52 14.48 -28.12
N LYS A 82 2.20 15.31 -27.33
CA LYS A 82 3.00 16.43 -27.86
C LYS A 82 4.27 15.94 -28.55
N LEU A 83 4.95 14.97 -27.96
CA LEU A 83 6.17 14.36 -28.50
C LEU A 83 5.92 13.71 -29.86
N ARG A 84 4.75 13.12 -30.09
CA ARG A 84 4.31 12.66 -31.42
C ARG A 84 4.32 13.78 -32.46
N LYS A 85 3.84 14.97 -32.08
CA LYS A 85 3.79 16.13 -32.99
C LYS A 85 5.20 16.61 -33.32
N MET A 86 6.07 16.68 -32.32
CA MET A 86 7.50 17.00 -32.50
C MET A 86 8.20 15.98 -33.41
N TYR A 87 7.97 14.70 -33.17
CA TYR A 87 8.52 13.64 -34.00
C TYR A 87 8.05 13.74 -35.45
N LYS A 88 6.76 14.03 -35.68
CA LYS A 88 6.22 14.22 -37.04
C LYS A 88 6.83 15.40 -37.79
N THR A 89 7.29 16.44 -37.08
CA THR A 89 7.91 17.62 -37.71
C THR A 89 9.41 17.44 -37.95
N THR A 90 9.99 16.32 -37.55
CA THR A 90 11.41 16.00 -37.80
C THR A 90 11.62 15.67 -39.27
N GLU A 91 12.60 16.32 -39.90
CA GLU A 91 12.91 16.12 -41.31
C GLU A 91 13.33 14.67 -41.60
N GLY A 92 12.71 14.07 -42.62
CA GLY A 92 13.00 12.69 -43.03
C GLY A 92 12.20 11.60 -42.32
N VAL A 93 11.34 11.96 -41.33
CA VAL A 93 10.45 10.97 -40.69
C VAL A 93 9.38 10.50 -41.66
N THR A 94 9.40 9.21 -41.96
CA THR A 94 8.42 8.54 -42.83
C THR A 94 7.12 8.22 -42.09
N MET A 95 6.06 7.93 -42.85
CA MET A 95 4.79 7.46 -42.26
C MET A 95 4.94 6.12 -41.53
N ALA A 96 5.83 5.23 -41.99
CA ALA A 96 6.10 3.96 -41.33
C ALA A 96 6.73 4.19 -39.94
N GLN A 97 7.77 5.01 -39.88
CA GLN A 97 8.42 5.39 -38.61
C GLN A 97 7.46 6.11 -37.65
N LEU A 98 6.54 6.93 -38.18
CA LEU A 98 5.49 7.55 -37.36
C LEU A 98 4.52 6.51 -36.79
N GLU A 99 4.20 5.43 -37.52
CA GLU A 99 3.40 4.34 -36.99
C GLU A 99 4.14 3.48 -35.95
N ASP A 100 5.45 3.31 -36.09
CA ASP A 100 6.29 2.66 -35.06
C ASP A 100 6.24 3.46 -33.75
N PHE A 101 6.44 4.79 -33.84
CA PHE A 101 6.24 5.69 -32.70
C PHE A 101 4.85 5.51 -32.08
N MET A 102 3.81 5.50 -32.92
CA MET A 102 2.43 5.38 -32.46
C MET A 102 2.13 4.06 -31.77
N THR A 103 2.80 2.98 -32.18
CA THR A 103 2.67 1.67 -31.53
C THR A 103 3.19 1.71 -30.10
N ILE A 104 4.33 2.35 -29.86
CA ILE A 104 4.88 2.55 -28.52
C ILE A 104 4.01 3.53 -27.72
N ALA A 105 3.59 4.64 -28.33
CA ALA A 105 2.75 5.65 -27.71
C ALA A 105 1.39 5.10 -27.23
N ARG A 106 0.79 4.19 -27.98
CA ARG A 106 -0.46 3.50 -27.61
C ARG A 106 -0.29 2.70 -26.31
N LYS A 107 0.82 1.98 -26.15
CA LYS A 107 1.16 1.24 -24.92
C LYS A 107 1.34 2.18 -23.73
N LEU A 108 2.09 3.27 -23.89
CA LEU A 108 2.34 4.28 -22.86
C LEU A 108 1.06 4.99 -22.36
N LYS A 109 0.06 5.07 -23.23
CA LYS A 109 -1.23 5.72 -22.97
C LYS A 109 -2.34 4.74 -22.58
N GLY A 110 -2.12 3.43 -22.67
CA GLY A 110 -3.14 2.41 -22.42
C GLY A 110 -4.26 2.38 -23.46
N ILE A 111 -3.99 2.79 -24.69
CA ILE A 111 -4.98 2.90 -25.77
C ILE A 111 -4.76 1.79 -26.79
N LYS A 112 -5.84 1.15 -27.28
CA LYS A 112 -5.77 0.16 -28.37
C LYS A 112 -5.81 0.86 -29.74
N LYS A 113 -5.23 0.22 -30.77
CA LYS A 113 -5.46 0.66 -32.15
C LYS A 113 -6.92 0.38 -32.50
N ASN A 114 -7.67 1.41 -32.92
CA ASN A 114 -9.01 1.19 -33.44
C ASN A 114 -8.88 0.55 -34.83
N ASN A 115 -9.22 -0.72 -34.93
CA ASN A 115 -9.38 -1.40 -36.21
C ASN A 115 -10.84 -1.20 -36.62
N SER A 116 -11.10 -0.25 -37.53
CA SER A 116 -12.37 -0.18 -38.23
C SER A 116 -12.40 -1.27 -39.31
N ALA A 117 -12.49 -2.53 -38.90
CA ALA A 117 -12.76 -3.66 -39.79
C ALA A 117 -14.04 -4.33 -39.31
N VAL A 118 -14.97 -4.55 -40.26
CA VAL A 118 -16.26 -5.23 -40.04
C VAL A 118 -15.99 -6.56 -39.33
N ALA A 119 -16.60 -6.77 -38.17
CA ALA A 119 -16.45 -8.02 -37.44
C ALA A 119 -17.17 -9.14 -38.21
N ASP A 120 -16.43 -10.18 -38.58
CA ASP A 120 -16.99 -11.42 -39.12
C ASP A 120 -17.76 -12.15 -37.99
N PRO A 121 -19.05 -12.51 -38.13
CA PRO A 121 -19.88 -13.00 -37.02
C PRO A 121 -19.46 -14.36 -36.43
N GLN A 122 -18.47 -15.04 -37.01
CA GLN A 122 -18.18 -16.45 -36.72
C GLN A 122 -16.93 -16.72 -35.87
N GLN A 123 -16.24 -15.68 -35.39
CA GLN A 123 -15.06 -15.86 -34.55
C GLN A 123 -15.37 -15.61 -33.07
N GLU A 124 -15.28 -16.65 -32.24
CA GLU A 124 -15.26 -16.52 -30.79
C GLU A 124 -14.12 -15.57 -30.39
N ASN A 125 -14.50 -14.34 -30.07
CA ASN A 125 -13.56 -13.30 -29.67
C ASN A 125 -13.13 -13.56 -28.22
N ILE A 126 -12.10 -14.38 -28.02
CA ILE A 126 -11.42 -14.49 -26.73
C ILE A 126 -10.78 -13.12 -26.43
N LYS A 127 -11.48 -12.28 -25.67
CA LYS A 127 -11.00 -10.95 -25.29
C LYS A 127 -9.93 -11.05 -24.21
N ILE A 128 -8.69 -11.32 -24.60
CA ILE A 128 -7.54 -11.28 -23.68
C ILE A 128 -7.17 -9.81 -23.41
N SER A 129 -7.06 -9.46 -22.13
CA SER A 129 -6.56 -8.15 -21.71
C SER A 129 -5.03 -8.12 -21.83
N ILE A 130 -4.52 -7.28 -22.74
CA ILE A 130 -3.07 -7.10 -23.01
C ILE A 130 -2.58 -5.71 -22.56
N SER A 131 -3.25 -5.08 -21.59
CA SER A 131 -2.90 -3.74 -21.12
C SER A 131 -1.51 -3.73 -20.45
N GLN A 132 -0.62 -2.86 -20.93
CA GLN A 132 0.74 -2.68 -20.39
C GLN A 132 0.85 -1.42 -19.52
N MET A 133 -0.17 -1.16 -18.70
CA MET A 133 -0.31 0.09 -17.93
C MET A 133 0.37 0.09 -16.54
N SER A 134 1.05 -0.98 -16.14
CA SER A 134 1.84 -0.96 -14.90
C SER A 134 2.97 0.07 -15.00
N TYR A 135 3.42 0.60 -13.86
CA TYR A 135 4.49 1.59 -13.80
C TYR A 135 5.78 1.07 -14.45
N ASP A 136 6.13 -0.19 -14.22
CA ASP A 136 7.30 -0.84 -14.84
C ASP A 136 7.16 -0.93 -16.36
N GLN A 137 6.00 -1.39 -16.84
CA GLN A 137 5.75 -1.54 -18.28
C GLN A 137 5.71 -0.19 -19.00
N ARG A 138 5.15 0.84 -18.36
CA ARG A 138 5.16 2.20 -18.90
C ARG A 138 6.58 2.76 -18.93
N THR A 139 7.40 2.50 -17.92
CA THR A 139 8.81 2.92 -17.90
C THR A 139 9.63 2.22 -18.99
N ASN A 140 9.44 0.91 -19.15
CA ASN A 140 10.08 0.13 -20.21
C ASN A 140 9.67 0.61 -21.61
N ASN A 141 8.38 0.86 -21.84
CA ASN A 141 7.92 1.42 -23.12
C ASN A 141 8.44 2.85 -23.35
N TYR A 142 8.71 3.62 -22.29
CA TYR A 142 9.31 4.96 -22.39
C TYR A 142 10.77 4.88 -22.83
N GLU A 143 11.52 3.90 -22.34
CA GLU A 143 12.88 3.59 -22.79
C GLU A 143 12.94 3.15 -24.26
N VAL A 144 12.01 2.29 -24.68
CA VAL A 144 11.88 1.93 -26.11
C VAL A 144 11.60 3.17 -26.98
N LEU A 145 10.76 4.10 -26.49
CA LEU A 145 10.50 5.35 -27.19
C LEU A 145 11.75 6.23 -27.29
N ILE A 146 12.52 6.36 -26.20
CA ILE A 146 13.78 7.12 -26.19
C ILE A 146 14.76 6.54 -27.19
N SER A 147 14.88 5.20 -27.25
CA SER A 147 15.75 4.52 -28.21
C SER A 147 15.33 4.80 -29.66
N LEU A 148 14.02 4.81 -29.96
CA LEU A 148 13.52 5.20 -31.28
C LEU A 148 13.97 6.63 -31.65
N LEU A 149 13.80 7.59 -30.73
CA LEU A 149 14.17 8.98 -30.96
C LEU A 149 15.68 9.17 -31.13
N GLN A 150 16.49 8.47 -30.34
CA GLN A 150 17.95 8.46 -30.45
C GLN A 150 18.45 7.96 -31.80
N ASN A 151 17.75 6.97 -32.37
CA ASN A 151 18.10 6.35 -33.64
C ASN A 151 17.36 6.98 -34.83
N THR A 152 16.66 8.10 -34.63
CA THR A 152 16.01 8.84 -35.71
C THR A 152 16.94 9.94 -36.23
N PRO A 153 17.38 9.88 -37.50
CA PRO A 153 18.16 10.96 -38.09
C PRO A 153 17.44 12.31 -37.97
N ASN A 154 18.20 13.39 -37.79
CA ASN A 154 17.72 14.77 -37.69
C ASN A 154 16.78 15.06 -36.50
N TYR A 155 16.60 14.13 -35.55
CA TYR A 155 15.82 14.41 -34.33
C TYR A 155 16.59 15.34 -33.38
N LEU A 156 16.45 16.65 -33.60
CA LEU A 156 17.15 17.71 -32.87
C LEU A 156 16.16 18.80 -32.39
N PRO A 157 15.28 18.50 -31.43
CA PRO A 157 14.30 19.49 -30.96
C PRO A 157 14.98 20.63 -30.17
N ASN A 158 14.50 21.86 -30.38
CA ASN A 158 14.97 23.03 -29.65
C ASN A 158 14.39 23.12 -28.24
N GLU A 159 13.17 22.61 -28.05
CA GLU A 159 12.48 22.58 -26.77
C GLU A 159 13.07 21.50 -25.88
N ILE A 160 13.67 21.93 -24.76
CA ILE A 160 14.34 21.07 -23.77
C ILE A 160 13.45 19.89 -23.37
N GLU A 161 12.15 20.11 -23.16
CA GLU A 161 11.22 19.05 -22.73
C GLU A 161 11.11 17.84 -23.68
N TYR A 162 11.52 17.98 -24.95
CA TYR A 162 11.50 16.89 -25.94
C TYR A 162 12.89 16.35 -26.29
N GLN A 163 13.96 16.94 -25.74
CA GLN A 163 15.31 16.46 -25.99
C GLN A 163 15.55 15.10 -25.33
N VAL A 164 16.30 14.23 -26.01
CA VAL A 164 16.65 12.89 -25.54
C VAL A 164 17.23 12.89 -24.10
N PRO A 165 18.18 13.77 -23.73
CA PRO A 165 18.70 13.79 -22.36
C PRO A 165 17.63 14.06 -21.30
N THR A 166 16.67 14.94 -21.58
CA THR A 166 15.56 15.22 -20.65
C THR A 166 14.64 14.01 -20.53
N LEU A 167 14.32 13.32 -21.63
CA LEU A 167 13.52 12.10 -21.58
C LEU A 167 14.24 10.97 -20.82
N GLN A 168 15.55 10.84 -20.98
CA GLN A 168 16.37 9.89 -20.21
C GLN A 168 16.35 10.20 -18.70
N GLN A 169 16.47 11.48 -18.33
CA GLN A 169 16.38 11.90 -16.93
C GLN A 169 15.00 11.57 -16.33
N GLU A 170 13.92 11.82 -17.07
CA GLU A 170 12.57 11.44 -16.65
C GLU A 170 12.43 9.92 -16.49
N LYS A 171 12.99 9.12 -17.40
CA LYS A 171 13.02 7.65 -17.27
C LYS A 171 13.70 7.20 -15.98
N VAL A 172 14.82 7.83 -15.62
CA VAL A 172 15.52 7.56 -14.35
C VAL A 172 14.63 7.93 -13.16
N GLN A 173 13.95 9.08 -13.20
CA GLN A 173 13.00 9.48 -12.15
C GLN A 173 11.83 8.48 -12.04
N MET A 174 11.30 7.96 -13.16
CA MET A 174 10.22 6.97 -13.19
C MET A 174 10.65 5.66 -12.51
N LEU A 175 11.86 5.18 -12.79
CA LEU A 175 12.45 4.03 -12.11
C LEU A 175 12.62 4.29 -10.62
N GLN A 176 13.24 5.41 -10.25
CA GLN A 176 13.50 5.77 -8.86
C GLN A 176 12.20 5.87 -8.06
N ALA A 177 11.18 6.57 -8.57
CA ALA A 177 9.89 6.70 -7.89
C ALA A 177 9.18 5.34 -7.71
N THR A 178 9.33 4.44 -8.68
CA THR A 178 8.79 3.08 -8.57
C THR A 178 9.53 2.25 -7.52
N GLN A 179 10.86 2.36 -7.47
CA GLN A 179 11.68 1.71 -6.45
C GLN A 179 11.37 2.24 -5.04
N THR A 180 11.23 3.56 -4.86
CA THR A 180 10.88 4.16 -3.57
C THR A 180 9.55 3.62 -3.01
N VAL A 181 8.57 3.34 -3.86
CA VAL A 181 7.31 2.70 -3.42
C VAL A 181 7.56 1.27 -2.93
N ALA A 182 8.38 0.49 -3.64
CA ALA A 182 8.75 -0.86 -3.19
C ALA A 182 9.50 -0.82 -1.85
N ASP A 183 10.50 0.05 -1.74
CA ASP A 183 11.36 0.18 -0.56
C ASP A 183 10.58 0.65 0.67
N SER A 184 9.60 1.52 0.50
CA SER A 184 8.73 1.99 1.60
C SER A 184 7.60 1.01 1.94
N PHE A 185 7.19 0.15 1.01
CA PHE A 185 6.17 -0.87 1.26
C PHE A 185 6.68 -1.99 2.17
N ILE A 186 7.94 -2.43 1.98
CA ILE A 186 8.57 -3.50 2.77
C ILE A 186 8.49 -3.25 4.29
N PRO A 187 8.97 -2.11 4.83
CA PRO A 187 8.89 -1.85 6.27
C PRO A 187 7.46 -1.70 6.77
N LEU A 188 6.56 -1.09 5.99
CA LEU A 188 5.13 -1.02 6.35
C LEU A 188 4.52 -2.42 6.47
N ASN A 189 4.80 -3.31 5.51
CA ASN A 189 4.28 -4.67 5.52
C ASN A 189 4.88 -5.49 6.67
N ALA A 190 6.19 -5.36 6.92
CA ALA A 190 6.85 -6.01 8.05
C ALA A 190 6.26 -5.54 9.41
N ALA A 191 6.08 -4.22 9.59
CA ALA A 191 5.46 -3.66 10.79
C ALA A 191 4.03 -4.19 11.00
N ARG A 192 3.23 -4.30 9.92
CA ARG A 192 1.88 -4.87 9.97
C ARG A 192 1.89 -6.33 10.39
N THR A 193 2.83 -7.13 9.86
CA THR A 193 3.01 -8.53 10.24
C THR A 193 3.35 -8.68 11.71
N VAL A 194 4.34 -7.93 12.21
CA VAL A 194 4.75 -7.97 13.62
C VAL A 194 3.58 -7.59 14.54
N ARG A 195 2.88 -6.48 14.22
CA ARG A 195 1.69 -6.03 14.96
C ARG A 195 0.56 -7.07 14.93
N ASN A 196 0.33 -7.72 13.79
CA ASN A 196 -0.69 -8.78 13.69
C ASN A 196 -0.33 -10.00 14.52
N ASN A 197 0.95 -10.39 14.56
CA ASN A 197 1.42 -11.51 15.37
C ASN A 197 1.20 -11.24 16.86
N THR A 198 1.65 -10.08 17.35
CA THR A 198 1.45 -9.68 18.76
C THR A 198 -0.02 -9.59 19.14
N VAL A 199 -0.88 -9.05 18.27
CA VAL A 199 -2.28 -8.81 18.63
C VAL A 199 -3.17 -10.03 18.39
N TYR A 200 -2.89 -10.88 17.39
CA TYR A 200 -3.82 -11.93 16.93
C TYR A 200 -3.23 -13.32 16.71
N ASN A 201 -2.05 -13.43 16.11
CA ASN A 201 -1.64 -14.69 15.47
C ASN A 201 -0.74 -15.57 16.35
N SER A 202 0.03 -14.98 17.27
CA SER A 202 0.86 -15.76 18.19
C SER A 202 0.01 -16.58 19.15
N GLU A 203 0.53 -17.71 19.65
CA GLU A 203 -0.17 -18.56 20.63
C GLU A 203 -0.57 -17.76 21.89
N ASP A 204 0.31 -16.87 22.34
CA ASP A 204 0.11 -15.94 23.45
C ASP A 204 -0.17 -14.50 22.96
N ASN A 205 -1.06 -14.35 21.98
CA ASN A 205 -1.43 -13.04 21.49
C ASN A 205 -2.24 -12.22 22.51
N LEU A 206 -2.27 -10.90 22.29
CA LEU A 206 -2.98 -9.94 23.14
C LEU A 206 -4.47 -10.27 23.28
N VAL A 207 -5.18 -10.55 22.19
CA VAL A 207 -6.63 -10.78 22.24
C VAL A 207 -6.97 -11.97 23.13
N ASP A 208 -6.28 -13.09 22.94
CA ASP A 208 -6.57 -14.33 23.66
C ASP A 208 -6.12 -14.23 25.12
N THR A 209 -4.95 -13.64 25.39
CA THR A 209 -4.44 -13.46 26.75
C THR A 209 -5.33 -12.52 27.58
N PHE A 210 -5.78 -11.41 27.00
CA PHE A 210 -6.66 -10.49 27.71
C PHE A 210 -8.09 -11.01 27.89
N ASN A 211 -8.60 -11.85 26.97
CA ASN A 211 -9.84 -12.57 27.22
C ASN A 211 -9.69 -13.56 28.39
N LYS A 212 -8.59 -14.31 28.48
CA LYS A 212 -8.30 -15.17 29.66
C LYS A 212 -8.17 -14.38 30.96
N ALA A 213 -7.54 -13.20 30.91
CA ALA A 213 -7.44 -12.31 32.08
C ALA A 213 -8.83 -11.85 32.55
N LYS A 214 -9.74 -11.53 31.62
CA LYS A 214 -11.14 -11.22 31.94
C LYS A 214 -11.89 -12.41 32.54
N ASP A 215 -11.71 -13.60 31.98
CA ASP A 215 -12.37 -14.80 32.51
C ASP A 215 -11.93 -15.05 33.96
N TYR A 216 -10.64 -14.87 34.26
CA TYR A 216 -10.16 -14.91 35.64
C TYR A 216 -10.79 -13.81 36.52
N MET A 217 -10.93 -12.57 36.03
CA MET A 217 -11.65 -11.54 36.80
C MET A 217 -13.10 -11.93 37.10
N PHE A 218 -13.76 -12.68 36.21
CA PHE A 218 -15.13 -13.15 36.42
C PHE A 218 -15.25 -14.30 37.42
N THR A 219 -14.16 -15.00 37.75
CA THR A 219 -14.19 -16.00 38.84
C THR A 219 -14.11 -15.36 40.22
N ILE A 220 -13.55 -14.15 40.33
CA ILE A 220 -13.35 -13.44 41.60
C ILE A 220 -14.39 -12.33 41.86
N LEU A 221 -15.08 -11.85 40.82
CA LEU A 221 -16.10 -10.80 40.91
C LEU A 221 -17.51 -11.38 40.98
N ASP A 222 -18.38 -10.76 41.78
CA ASP A 222 -19.82 -11.03 41.72
C ASP A 222 -20.40 -10.54 40.39
N GLY A 223 -21.11 -11.42 39.68
CA GLY A 223 -21.80 -11.14 38.41
C GLY A 223 -22.83 -10.01 38.50
N SER A 224 -23.38 -9.74 39.69
CA SER A 224 -24.33 -8.64 39.90
C SER A 224 -23.65 -7.26 40.00
N SER A 225 -22.34 -7.24 40.32
CA SER A 225 -21.58 -6.03 40.64
C SER A 225 -21.44 -5.07 39.46
N LEU A 226 -21.33 -3.77 39.78
CA LEU A 226 -21.06 -2.75 38.77
C LEU A 226 -19.72 -2.98 38.08
N GLN A 227 -18.70 -3.43 38.81
CA GLN A 227 -17.36 -3.70 38.28
C GLN A 227 -17.39 -4.83 37.24
N TYR A 228 -18.08 -5.93 37.52
CA TYR A 228 -18.30 -7.02 36.56
C TYR A 228 -18.98 -6.51 35.28
N LYS A 229 -20.06 -5.73 35.42
CA LYS A 229 -20.80 -5.15 34.29
C LYS A 229 -19.96 -4.17 33.46
N THR A 230 -19.00 -3.48 34.07
CA THR A 230 -18.07 -2.59 33.37
C THR A 230 -17.04 -3.39 32.59
N ILE A 231 -16.38 -4.38 33.22
CA ILE A 231 -15.39 -5.23 32.57
C ILE A 231 -15.99 -6.04 31.42
N SER A 232 -17.23 -6.53 31.56
CA SER A 232 -17.90 -7.30 30.51
C SER A 232 -18.12 -6.53 29.21
N LYS A 233 -18.17 -5.19 29.28
CA LYS A 233 -18.27 -4.30 28.11
C LYS A 233 -16.93 -4.08 27.41
N ILE A 234 -15.80 -4.38 28.05
CA ILE A 234 -14.47 -4.35 27.41
C ILE A 234 -14.37 -5.56 26.49
N LYS A 235 -14.22 -5.35 25.18
CA LYS A 235 -14.22 -6.43 24.19
C LYS A 235 -12.86 -6.55 23.52
N PHE A 236 -12.36 -7.77 23.42
CA PHE A 236 -11.22 -8.12 22.59
C PHE A 236 -11.73 -9.01 21.46
N LYS A 237 -11.52 -8.59 20.21
CA LYS A 237 -12.01 -9.30 19.02
C LYS A 237 -10.85 -9.61 18.10
N LYS A 238 -10.81 -10.81 17.51
CA LYS A 238 -9.89 -11.12 16.41
C LYS A 238 -10.20 -10.25 15.19
N ALA A 239 -9.17 -10.01 14.37
CA ALA A 239 -9.25 -9.22 13.15
C ALA A 239 -10.15 -9.89 12.11
#